data_AF-A0A8S3H9K4-F1
#
_entry.id   AF-A0A8S3H9K4-F1
#
_cell.length_a   1.000
_cell.length_b   1.000
_cell.length_c   1.000
_cell.angle_alpha   90.00
_cell.angle_beta   90.00
_cell.angle_gamma   90.00
#
_symmetry.space_group_name_H-M   'P 1'
#
loop_
_entity.id
_entity.type
_entity.pdbx_description
1 polymer ?
#
loop_
_entity_poly.entity_id
_entity_poly.type
_entity_poly.pdbx_seq_one_letter_code
_entity_poly.pdbx_strand_id
1 'polypeptide(L)'
;KVREIRTWAIVLVSQHKPDDQQICLTRDFTQRILQVMSKHGVQFNSSPIEKYDAAILPTMLARMNELKMLRCEVIIDILDQVGDEMYNAVKQLAKIKIGKICII
;
A
#
# COMPACT_ATOMS: atom_id res chain seq x y z
N LYS A 1 4.46 21.70 -11.58
CA LYS A 1 3.46 21.85 -10.49
C LYS A 1 3.60 20.64 -9.59
N VAL A 2 3.96 20.81 -8.31
CA VAL A 2 4.12 19.70 -7.36
C VAL A 2 2.75 19.11 -7.03
N ARG A 3 2.63 17.78 -6.99
CA ARG A 3 1.42 17.09 -6.55
C ARG A 3 1.57 16.71 -5.09
N GLU A 4 0.64 17.17 -4.25
CA GLU A 4 0.57 16.78 -2.84
C GLU A 4 -0.38 15.60 -2.65
N ILE A 5 0.04 14.62 -1.85
CA ILE A 5 -0.74 13.49 -1.36
C ILE A 5 -0.91 13.68 0.16
N ARG A 6 -2.16 13.82 0.61
CA ARG A 6 -2.51 14.14 2.01
C ARG A 6 -3.00 12.93 2.77
N THR A 7 -3.64 11.98 2.08
CA THR A 7 -4.07 10.73 2.71
C THR A 7 -3.57 9.56 1.89
N TRP A 8 -2.77 8.70 2.52
CA TRP A 8 -2.21 7.52 1.88
C TRP A 8 -2.00 6.39 2.88
N ALA A 9 -1.84 5.18 2.37
CA ALA A 9 -1.65 3.99 3.17
C ALA A 9 -0.49 3.15 2.63
N ILE A 10 0.17 2.44 3.55
CA ILE A 10 1.07 1.35 3.22
C ILE A 10 0.54 0.07 3.83
N VAL A 11 0.46 -0.98 3.01
CA VAL A 11 -0.15 -2.25 3.41
C VAL A 11 0.80 -3.38 3.09
N LEU A 12 1.25 -4.08 4.12
CA LEU A 12 1.97 -5.34 3.95
C LEU A 12 0.96 -6.46 3.84
N VAL A 13 0.94 -7.13 2.70
CA VAL A 13 0.06 -8.27 2.40
C VAL A 13 0.93 -9.52 2.38
N SER A 14 0.68 -10.45 3.30
CA SER A 14 1.46 -11.70 3.40
C SER A 14 0.55 -12.90 3.64
N GLN A 15 0.99 -14.08 3.19
CA GLN A 15 0.32 -15.35 3.52
C GLN A 15 0.45 -15.70 5.00
N HIS A 16 1.50 -15.22 5.65
CA HIS A 16 1.78 -15.46 7.06
C HIS A 16 1.68 -14.17 7.86
N LYS A 17 1.59 -14.30 9.19
CA LYS A 17 1.68 -13.14 10.07
C LYS A 17 3.08 -12.55 9.88
N PRO A 18 3.21 -11.24 9.58
CA PRO A 18 4.50 -10.66 9.34
C PRO A 18 5.36 -10.68 10.61
N ASP A 19 6.63 -10.99 10.44
CA ASP A 19 7.62 -10.92 11.52
C ASP A 19 8.19 -9.51 11.69
N ASP A 20 8.98 -9.31 12.75
CA ASP A 20 9.57 -8.01 13.07
C ASP A 20 10.53 -7.51 11.98
N GLN A 21 11.18 -8.43 11.24
CA GLN A 21 12.08 -8.07 10.16
C GLN A 21 11.28 -7.49 8.99
N GLN A 22 10.18 -8.12 8.59
CA GLN A 22 9.31 -7.64 7.53
C GLN A 22 8.65 -6.29 7.87
N ILE A 23 8.28 -6.10 9.13
CA ILE A 23 7.76 -4.82 9.64
C ILE A 23 8.85 -3.73 9.53
N CYS A 24 10.07 -4.02 9.96
CA CYS A 24 11.20 -3.07 9.85
C CYS A 24 11.49 -2.71 8.39
N LEU A 25 11.57 -3.69 7.50
CA LEU A 25 11.81 -3.48 6.07
C LEU A 25 10.71 -2.64 5.40
N THR A 26 9.45 -2.85 5.80
CA THR A 26 8.31 -2.05 5.32
C THR A 26 8.46 -0.58 5.71
N ARG A 27 8.89 -0.30 6.94
CA ARG A 27 9.13 1.07 7.43
C ARG A 27 10.32 1.73 6.74
N ASP A 28 11.42 1.00 6.55
CA ASP A 28 12.59 1.50 5.82
C ASP A 28 12.24 1.83 4.37
N PHE A 29 11.47 0.96 3.71
CA PHE A 29 10.95 1.19 2.37
C PHE A 29 10.07 2.45 2.34
N THR A 30 9.16 2.60 3.31
CA THR A 30 8.30 3.79 3.45
C THR A 30 9.13 5.08 3.45
N GLN A 31 10.21 5.15 4.23
CA GLN A 31 11.04 6.35 4.27
C GLN A 31 11.74 6.62 2.94
N ARG A 32 12.23 5.57 2.27
CA ARG A 32 12.94 5.70 0.98
C ARG A 32 12.02 6.12 -0.16
N ILE A 33 10.81 5.55 -0.24
CA ILE A 33 9.88 5.85 -1.34
C ILE A 33 9.44 7.32 -1.30
N LEU A 34 9.28 7.90 -0.12
CA LEU A 34 8.96 9.32 0.04
C LEU A 34 10.05 10.23 -0.54
N GLN A 35 11.32 9.91 -0.27
CA GLN A 35 12.46 10.65 -0.80
C GLN A 35 12.54 10.55 -2.32
N VAL A 36 12.29 9.36 -2.88
CA VAL A 36 12.29 9.13 -4.34
C VAL A 36 11.15 9.91 -4.99
N MET A 37 9.93 9.78 -4.47
CA MET A 37 8.75 10.43 -5.05
C MET A 37 8.85 11.96 -5.01
N SER A 38 9.45 12.51 -3.96
CA SER A 38 9.72 13.96 -3.85
C SER A 38 10.60 14.47 -4.98
N LYS A 39 11.64 13.71 -5.38
CA LYS A 39 12.50 14.04 -6.55
C LYS A 39 11.71 14.06 -7.86
N HIS A 40 10.60 13.34 -7.94
CA HIS A 40 9.69 13.32 -9.09
C HIS A 40 8.51 14.30 -8.95
N GLY A 41 8.55 15.23 -7.98
CA GLY A 41 7.53 16.27 -7.81
C GLY A 41 6.23 15.78 -7.16
N VAL A 42 6.26 14.61 -6.50
CA VAL A 42 5.15 14.09 -5.70
C VAL A 42 5.54 14.14 -4.22
N GLN A 43 4.82 14.93 -3.43
CA GLN A 43 5.07 15.08 -1.99
C GLN A 43 3.96 14.40 -1.20
N PHE A 44 4.35 13.61 -0.20
CA PHE A 44 3.42 13.04 0.78
C PHE A 44 3.55 13.86 2.07
N ASN A 45 2.49 14.58 2.44
CA ASN A 45 2.52 15.57 3.54
C ASN A 45 1.93 15.01 4.85
N SER A 46 1.86 13.69 4.98
CA SER A 46 1.33 13.01 6.17
C SER A 46 2.03 11.66 6.38
N SER A 47 1.96 11.15 7.61
CA SER A 47 2.33 9.77 7.90
C SER A 47 1.36 8.80 7.23
N PRO A 48 1.82 7.64 6.73
CA PRO A 48 0.93 6.66 6.14
C PRO A 48 0.04 6.03 7.20
N ILE A 49 -1.14 5.59 6.76
CA ILE A 49 -1.91 4.58 7.48
C ILE A 49 -1.20 3.23 7.27
N GLU A 50 -0.60 2.68 8.32
CA GLU A 50 0.03 1.36 8.30
C GLU A 50 -1.01 0.25 8.53
N LYS A 51 -1.03 -0.77 7.66
CA LYS A 51 -1.89 -1.96 7.78
C LYS A 51 -1.11 -3.23 7.47
N TYR A 52 -1.55 -4.33 8.07
CA TYR A 52 -1.03 -5.67 7.83
C TYR A 52 -2.21 -6.58 7.48
N ASP A 53 -2.23 -7.09 6.25
CA ASP A 53 -3.31 -7.91 5.73
C ASP A 53 -2.83 -9.35 5.52
N ALA A 54 -3.67 -10.30 5.90
CA ALA A 54 -3.56 -11.65 5.36
C ALA A 54 -3.84 -11.61 3.85
N ALA A 55 -3.09 -12.37 3.06
CA ALA A 55 -3.21 -12.50 1.60
C ALA A 55 -4.45 -13.32 1.20
N ILE A 56 -5.63 -12.87 1.63
CA ILE A 56 -6.93 -13.44 1.26
C ILE A 56 -7.85 -12.34 0.76
N LEU A 57 -8.59 -12.63 -0.30
CA LEU A 57 -9.42 -11.65 -1.00
C LEU A 57 -10.41 -10.89 -0.09
N PRO A 58 -11.13 -11.54 0.86
CA PRO A 58 -12.08 -10.83 1.73
C PRO A 58 -11.41 -9.75 2.60
N THR A 59 -10.23 -10.03 3.15
CA THR A 59 -9.47 -9.07 3.97
C THR A 59 -9.07 -7.86 3.16
N MET A 60 -8.55 -8.08 1.95
CA MET A 60 -8.14 -7.00 1.06
C MET A 60 -9.31 -6.13 0.62
N LEU A 61 -10.47 -6.74 0.31
CA LEU A 61 -11.70 -6.04 -0.03
C LEU A 61 -12.19 -5.16 1.13
N ALA A 62 -12.23 -5.70 2.34
CA ALA A 62 -12.64 -4.97 3.54
C ALA A 62 -11.73 -3.76 3.79
N ARG A 63 -10.40 -3.96 3.75
CA ARG A 63 -9.42 -2.88 3.91
C ARG A 63 -9.52 -1.84 2.80
N MET A 64 -9.74 -2.23 1.55
CA MET A 64 -9.92 -1.25 0.47
C MET A 64 -11.16 -0.39 0.65
N ASN A 65 -12.27 -0.97 1.13
CA ASN A 65 -13.47 -0.19 1.48
C ASN A 65 -13.20 0.76 2.65
N GLU A 66 -12.48 0.31 3.67
CA GLU A 66 -12.05 1.16 4.79
C GLU A 66 -11.23 2.37 4.30
N LEU A 67 -10.17 2.12 3.53
CA LEU A 67 -9.29 3.17 3.01
C LEU A 67 -10.03 4.13 2.06
N LYS A 68 -11.01 3.62 1.29
CA LYS A 68 -11.88 4.45 0.45
C LYS A 68 -12.77 5.38 1.28
N MET A 69 -13.33 4.90 2.38
CA MET A 69 -14.11 5.73 3.31
C MET A 69 -13.25 6.83 3.95
N LEU A 70 -11.97 6.53 4.22
CA LEU A 70 -10.98 7.49 4.71
C LEU A 70 -10.48 8.47 3.63
N ARG A 71 -10.99 8.39 2.40
CA ARG A 71 -10.55 9.20 1.24
C ARG A 71 -9.05 9.07 0.97
N CYS A 72 -8.51 7.87 1.15
CA CYS A 72 -7.13 7.55 0.82
C CYS A 72 -6.89 7.75 -0.69
N GLU A 73 -5.92 8.58 -1.02
CA GLU A 73 -5.58 8.96 -2.40
C GLU A 73 -4.64 7.94 -3.05
N VAL A 74 -3.72 7.40 -2.25
CA VAL A 74 -2.69 6.46 -2.68
C VAL A 74 -2.59 5.30 -1.71
N ILE A 75 -2.61 4.08 -2.24
CA ILE A 75 -2.33 2.86 -1.47
C ILE A 75 -1.07 2.22 -2.05
N ILE A 76 -0.08 1.96 -1.20
CA ILE A 76 1.10 1.20 -1.56
C ILE A 76 0.96 -0.18 -0.94
N ASP A 77 0.86 -1.22 -1.78
CA ASP A 77 0.81 -2.59 -1.32
C ASP A 77 2.17 -3.25 -1.51
N ILE A 78 2.74 -3.73 -0.40
CA ILE A 78 3.92 -4.60 -0.37
C ILE A 78 3.41 -6.03 -0.33
N LEU A 79 3.78 -6.80 -1.34
CA LEU A 79 3.31 -8.17 -1.51
C LEU A 79 4.43 -9.13 -1.10
N ASP A 80 4.25 -9.82 0.02
CA ASP A 80 5.22 -10.78 0.54
C ASP A 80 4.71 -12.20 0.39
N GLN A 81 5.48 -13.03 -0.33
CA GLN A 81 5.20 -14.45 -0.55
C GLN A 81 3.78 -14.73 -1.07
N VAL A 82 3.17 -13.80 -1.80
CA VAL A 82 1.82 -13.98 -2.35
C VAL A 82 1.89 -14.64 -3.73
N GLY A 83 0.96 -15.55 -4.03
CA GLY A 83 0.83 -16.13 -5.37
C GLY A 83 0.27 -15.14 -6.40
N ASP A 84 0.41 -15.49 -7.68
CA ASP A 84 -0.07 -14.69 -8.82
C ASP A 84 -1.57 -14.34 -8.74
N GLU A 85 -2.37 -15.22 -8.16
CA GLU A 85 -3.81 -14.98 -7.94
C GLU A 85 -4.06 -13.74 -7.08
N MET A 86 -3.28 -13.57 -6.02
CA MET A 86 -3.41 -12.43 -5.12
C MET A 86 -2.92 -11.14 -5.76
N TYR A 87 -1.84 -11.20 -6.53
CA TYR A 87 -1.38 -10.08 -7.34
C TYR A 87 -2.42 -9.65 -8.39
N ASN A 88 -3.06 -10.61 -9.05
CA ASN A 88 -4.11 -10.35 -10.02
C ASN A 88 -5.37 -9.78 -9.36
N ALA A 89 -5.77 -10.30 -8.21
CA ALA A 89 -6.87 -9.76 -7.42
C ALA A 89 -6.59 -8.29 -7.04
N VAL A 90 -5.41 -8.02 -6.49
CA VAL A 90 -4.91 -6.67 -6.20
C VAL A 90 -5.07 -5.74 -7.40
N LYS A 91 -4.63 -6.16 -8.58
CA LYS A 91 -4.74 -5.37 -9.81
C LYS A 91 -6.18 -5.10 -10.22
N GLN A 92 -7.05 -6.11 -10.12
CA GLN A 92 -8.46 -5.94 -10.45
C GLN A 92 -9.14 -4.93 -9.53
N LEU A 93 -8.84 -5.00 -8.22
CA LEU A 93 -9.37 -4.04 -7.26
C LEU A 93 -8.83 -2.63 -7.50
N ALA A 94 -7.57 -2.48 -7.93
CA ALA A 94 -6.97 -1.19 -8.28
C ALA A 94 -7.70 -0.47 -9.42
N LYS A 95 -8.26 -1.21 -10.40
CA LYS A 95 -9.06 -0.63 -11.48
C LYS A 95 -10.31 0.09 -10.96
N ILE A 96 -10.71 -0.16 -9.71
CA ILE A 96 -11.82 0.49 -9.01
C ILE A 96 -11.31 1.78 -8.33
N LYS A 97 -10.97 2.80 -9.14
CA LYS A 97 -10.82 4.23 -8.76
C LYS A 97 -9.87 4.61 -7.60
N ILE A 98 -8.81 3.86 -7.30
CA ILE A 98 -7.76 4.29 -6.33
C ILE A 98 -6.38 4.20 -6.98
N GLY A 99 -5.53 5.22 -6.79
CA GLY A 99 -4.13 5.18 -7.22
C GLY A 99 -3.36 4.15 -6.39
N LYS A 100 -2.97 3.03 -7.00
CA LYS A 100 -2.29 1.94 -6.29
C LYS A 100 -0.91 1.69 -6.88
N ILE A 101 0.11 1.58 -6.03
CA ILE A 101 1.45 1.14 -6.40
C ILE A 101 1.63 -0.28 -5.85
N CYS A 102 1.89 -1.24 -6.75
CA CYS A 102 2.21 -2.62 -6.39
C CYS A 102 3.69 -2.85 -6.67
N ILE A 103 4.43 -3.35 -5.70
CA ILE A 103 5.83 -3.75 -5.85
C ILE A 103 5.91 -5.25 -5.56
N ILE A 104 6.48 -5.99 -6.50
CA ILE A 104 6.70 -7.45 -6.46
C ILE A 104 8.17 -7.67 -6.14
#